data_AF-A0A7S0NWS7-F1
#
_entry.id   AF-A0A7S0NWS7-F1
#
_cell.length_a   1.000
_cell.length_b   1.000
_cell.length_c   1.000
_cell.angle_alpha   90.00
_cell.angle_beta   90.00
_cell.angle_gamma   90.00
#
_symmetry.space_group_name_H-M   'P 1'
#
loop_
_entity.id
_entity.type
_entity.pdbx_description
1 polymer ?
#
loop_
_entity_poly.entity_id
_entity_poly.type
_entity_poly.pdbx_seq_one_letter_code
_entity_poly.pdbx_strand_id
1 'polypeptide(L)'
;EMRQAAQLRWRQTVTAPLSESRCRGRTLTDARSVFMHNAWDDAHLDDEAVHEAERTVARQEPARDEIADDCAAHADVRWDAHYRSNLRNYHDRRYLHNEFPQLAPQALAELAAGHPIILETGCGVGNTLLPLLASHPQLRLVGMDIAPRAIAALQERLQREGLQRRARVFVA
;
A
#
# COMPACT_ATOMS: atom_id res chain seq x y z
N GLU A 1 -9.83 22.12 4.87
CA GLU A 1 -10.87 21.06 4.98
C GLU A 1 -10.29 19.64 4.93
N MET A 2 -9.74 19.13 3.80
CA MET A 2 -9.32 17.72 3.67
C MET A 2 -8.45 17.19 4.82
N ARG A 3 -7.48 17.96 5.35
CA ARG A 3 -6.63 17.56 6.49
C ARG A 3 -7.45 17.28 7.77
N GLN A 4 -8.49 18.08 8.04
CA GLN A 4 -9.38 17.87 9.18
C GLN A 4 -10.27 16.65 8.95
N ALA A 5 -10.79 16.45 7.74
CA ALA A 5 -11.55 15.25 7.39
C ALA A 5 -10.71 13.96 7.53
N ALA A 6 -9.44 14.00 7.13
CA ALA A 6 -8.50 12.90 7.32
C ALA A 6 -8.20 12.63 8.80
N GLN A 7 -7.96 13.67 9.60
CA GLN A 7 -7.76 13.55 11.06
C GLN A 7 -9.02 13.02 11.77
N LEU A 8 -10.21 13.44 11.34
CA LEU A 8 -11.49 12.96 11.90
C LEU A 8 -11.71 11.49 11.55
N ARG A 9 -11.50 11.09 10.29
CA ARG A 9 -11.59 9.69 9.84
C ARG A 9 -10.54 8.80 10.53
N TRP A 10 -9.32 9.28 10.73
CA TRP A 10 -8.28 8.57 11.47
C TRP A 10 -8.71 8.33 12.92
N ARG A 11 -9.14 9.37 13.64
CA ARG A 11 -9.67 9.26 15.00
C ARG A 11 -10.82 8.24 15.08
N GLN A 12 -11.80 8.34 14.17
CA GLN A 12 -12.92 7.39 14.07
C GLN A 12 -12.45 5.95 13.80
N THR A 13 -11.40 5.75 13.00
CA THR A 13 -10.86 4.42 12.68
C THR A 13 -10.05 3.82 13.84
N VAL A 14 -9.41 4.65 14.67
CA VAL A 14 -8.68 4.22 15.87
C VAL A 14 -9.63 3.93 17.04
N THR A 15 -10.75 4.66 17.17
CA THR A 15 -11.74 4.45 18.25
C THR A 15 -12.87 3.48 17.88
N ALA A 16 -13.01 3.08 16.61
CA ALA A 16 -13.97 2.06 16.22
C ALA A 16 -13.52 0.68 16.75
N PRO A 17 -14.46 -0.19 17.20
CA PRO A 17 -14.12 -1.57 17.50
C PRO A 17 -13.57 -2.25 16.24
N LEU A 18 -12.40 -2.88 16.39
CA LEU A 18 -11.76 -3.63 15.32
C LEU A 18 -12.71 -4.72 14.80
N SER A 19 -12.92 -4.79 13.49
CA SER A 19 -13.72 -5.86 12.90
C SER A 19 -13.06 -7.21 13.15
N GLU A 20 -13.86 -8.17 13.66
CA GLU A 20 -13.45 -9.56 13.96
C GLU A 20 -12.87 -10.29 12.73
N SER A 21 -13.11 -9.77 11.53
CA SER A 21 -12.61 -10.26 10.24
C SER A 21 -11.16 -9.90 9.89
N ARG A 22 -10.42 -9.15 10.72
CA ARG A 22 -8.96 -9.03 10.52
C ARG A 22 -8.30 -10.39 10.73
N CYS A 23 -7.37 -10.78 9.85
CA CYS A 23 -6.60 -12.03 9.98
C CYS A 23 -5.48 -11.92 11.05
N ARG A 24 -5.85 -11.55 12.28
CA ARG A 24 -4.98 -11.53 13.47
C ARG A 24 -4.72 -12.97 13.94
N GLY A 25 -3.88 -13.68 13.19
CA GLY A 25 -3.57 -15.10 13.41
C GLY A 25 -2.07 -15.39 13.54
N ARG A 26 -1.25 -14.37 13.82
CA ARG A 26 0.23 -14.44 13.76
C ARG A 26 0.88 -14.59 15.15
N THR A 27 0.12 -15.08 16.12
CA THR A 27 0.57 -15.31 17.50
C THR A 27 1.71 -16.33 17.55
N LEU A 28 2.78 -16.02 18.27
CA LEU A 28 3.96 -16.88 18.39
C LEU A 28 3.70 -18.08 19.30
N THR A 29 3.23 -19.19 18.73
CA THR A 29 2.95 -20.44 19.47
C THR A 29 4.18 -21.32 19.69
N ASP A 30 5.25 -21.14 18.90
CA ASP A 30 6.53 -21.81 19.05
C ASP A 30 7.67 -20.78 19.00
N ALA A 31 8.46 -20.70 20.08
CA ALA A 31 9.59 -19.77 20.20
C ALA A 31 10.71 -20.03 19.17
N ARG A 32 10.72 -21.18 18.49
CA ARG A 32 11.63 -21.49 17.38
C ARG A 32 11.20 -20.83 16.06
N SER A 33 9.95 -20.37 15.97
CA SER A 33 9.32 -19.82 14.76
C SER A 33 9.31 -18.29 14.70
N VAL A 34 10.10 -17.62 15.54
CA VAL A 34 10.19 -16.13 15.66
C VAL A 34 10.48 -15.40 14.34
N PHE A 35 11.11 -16.05 13.37
CA PHE A 35 11.40 -15.47 12.04
C PHE A 35 10.34 -15.81 10.97
N MET A 36 9.37 -16.68 11.28
CA MET A 36 8.32 -17.13 10.35
C MET A 36 7.04 -16.30 10.48
N HIS A 37 6.73 -15.83 11.68
CA HIS A 37 5.53 -15.03 11.98
C HIS A 37 5.91 -13.82 12.83
N ASN A 38 5.70 -12.60 12.30
CA ASN A 38 5.88 -11.37 13.06
C ASN A 38 4.53 -10.83 13.56
N ALA A 39 4.38 -10.74 14.88
CA ALA A 39 3.12 -10.39 15.57
C ALA A 39 2.95 -8.88 15.82
N TRP A 40 3.41 -8.02 14.90
CA TRP A 40 3.32 -6.55 15.06
C TRP A 40 1.87 -6.04 15.14
N ASP A 41 0.91 -6.82 14.66
CA ASP A 41 -0.52 -6.51 14.77
C ASP A 41 -0.96 -6.46 16.24
N ASP A 42 -0.36 -7.30 17.07
CA ASP A 42 -0.69 -7.52 18.48
C ASP A 42 0.26 -6.74 19.42
N ALA A 43 1.04 -5.80 18.85
CA ALA A 43 1.86 -4.87 19.63
C ALA A 43 0.98 -3.84 20.34
N HIS A 44 0.82 -4.01 21.65
CA HIS A 44 0.16 -3.02 22.50
C HIS A 44 1.06 -1.79 22.68
N LEU A 45 0.49 -0.60 22.47
CA LEU A 45 1.08 0.65 22.94
C LEU A 45 0.63 0.89 24.39
N ASP A 46 1.56 1.25 25.26
CA ASP A 46 1.26 1.76 26.59
C ASP A 46 0.99 3.28 26.59
N ASP A 47 0.51 3.80 27.71
CA ASP A 47 0.15 5.21 27.86
C ASP A 47 1.36 6.15 27.66
N GLU A 48 2.59 5.70 27.94
CA GLU A 48 3.82 6.49 27.74
C GLU A 48 4.17 6.60 26.25
N ALA A 49 4.11 5.50 25.51
CA ALA A 49 4.31 5.46 24.06
C ALA A 49 3.24 6.29 23.32
N VAL A 50 1.97 6.21 23.75
CA VAL A 50 0.90 7.08 23.24
C VAL A 50 1.23 8.55 23.54
N HIS A 51 1.65 8.87 24.76
CA HIS A 51 1.91 10.26 25.14
C HIS A 51 3.17 10.86 24.49
N GLU A 52 4.24 10.09 24.21
CA GLU A 52 5.35 10.60 23.38
C GLU A 52 4.97 10.73 21.90
N ALA A 53 4.08 9.89 21.37
CA ALA A 53 3.53 10.08 20.03
C ALA A 53 2.70 11.38 19.95
N GLU A 54 1.84 11.66 20.94
CA GLU A 54 1.11 12.92 21.05
C GLU A 54 2.06 14.13 21.19
N ARG A 55 3.04 14.07 22.08
CA ARG A 55 4.05 15.14 22.25
C ARG A 55 4.89 15.35 20.98
N THR A 56 5.15 14.29 20.21
CA THR A 56 5.86 14.39 18.92
C THR A 56 4.98 15.11 17.89
N VAL A 57 3.71 14.72 17.75
CA VAL A 57 2.76 15.38 16.83
C VAL A 57 2.50 16.83 17.24
N ALA A 58 2.43 17.14 18.54
CA ALA A 58 2.28 18.51 19.05
C ALA A 58 3.50 19.42 18.78
N ARG A 59 4.70 18.83 18.58
CA ARG A 59 5.93 19.55 18.18
C ARG A 59 6.09 19.68 16.66
N GLN A 60 5.26 19.02 15.84
CA GLN A 60 5.35 19.12 14.39
C GLN A 60 4.70 20.42 13.88
N GLU A 61 5.53 21.35 13.42
CA GLU A 61 5.04 22.51 12.67
C GLU A 61 4.28 22.05 11.41
N PRO A 62 3.23 22.79 10.98
CA PRO A 62 2.64 22.59 9.66
C PRO A 62 3.71 22.72 8.55
N ALA A 63 3.59 21.92 7.50
CA ALA A 63 4.24 22.26 6.24
C ALA A 63 3.74 23.65 5.80
N ARG A 64 4.64 24.51 5.34
CA ARG A 64 4.28 25.85 4.87
C ARG A 64 3.45 25.74 3.60
N ASP A 65 2.47 26.62 3.45
CA ASP A 65 1.50 26.53 2.35
C ASP A 65 2.19 26.63 0.98
N GLU A 66 3.25 27.43 0.82
CA GLU A 66 3.99 27.53 -0.45
C GLU A 66 4.70 26.22 -0.82
N ILE A 67 5.10 25.42 0.18
CA ILE A 67 5.72 24.10 -0.03
C ILE A 67 4.64 23.06 -0.39
N ALA A 68 3.46 23.16 0.21
CA ALA A 68 2.33 22.29 -0.08
C ALA A 68 1.80 22.55 -1.51
N ASP A 69 1.64 23.81 -1.89
CA ASP A 69 1.18 24.24 -3.20
C ASP A 69 2.17 23.87 -4.32
N ASP A 70 3.47 24.11 -4.13
CA ASP A 70 4.51 23.64 -5.08
C ASP A 70 4.51 22.10 -5.21
N CYS A 71 4.37 21.37 -4.11
CA CYS A 71 4.27 19.91 -4.15
C CYS A 71 3.01 19.40 -4.85
N ALA A 72 1.92 20.17 -4.86
CA ALA A 72 0.70 19.85 -5.61
C ALA A 72 0.82 20.23 -7.09
N ALA A 73 1.34 21.43 -7.39
CA ALA A 73 1.47 21.98 -8.74
C ALA A 73 2.55 21.27 -9.58
N HIS A 74 3.55 20.67 -8.94
CA HIS A 74 4.69 20.00 -9.59
C HIS A 74 4.86 18.55 -9.12
N ALA A 75 3.75 17.90 -8.75
CA ALA A 75 3.74 16.53 -8.24
C ALA A 75 4.35 15.52 -9.23
N ASP A 76 4.02 15.63 -10.52
CA ASP A 76 4.54 14.79 -11.61
C ASP A 76 6.08 14.87 -11.72
N VAL A 77 6.62 16.09 -11.78
CA VAL A 77 8.06 16.36 -11.87
C VAL A 77 8.77 15.86 -10.61
N ARG A 78 8.19 16.11 -9.42
CA ARG A 78 8.75 15.70 -8.13
C ARG A 78 8.78 14.18 -7.98
N TRP A 79 7.72 13.47 -8.35
CA TRP A 79 7.69 12.00 -8.28
C TRP A 79 8.57 11.36 -9.36
N ASP A 80 8.57 11.83 -10.61
CA ASP A 80 9.46 11.31 -11.65
C ASP A 80 10.95 11.52 -11.30
N ALA A 81 11.29 12.68 -10.73
CA ALA A 81 12.64 12.96 -10.22
C ALA A 81 12.99 12.11 -8.98
N HIS A 82 12.01 11.74 -8.15
CA HIS A 82 12.21 10.80 -7.05
C HIS A 82 12.50 9.39 -7.58
N TYR A 83 11.64 8.84 -8.44
CA TYR A 83 11.79 7.50 -9.00
C TYR A 83 13.13 7.35 -9.72
N ARG A 84 13.54 8.34 -10.53
CA ARG A 84 14.85 8.40 -11.22
C ARG A 84 16.04 8.03 -10.33
N SER A 85 16.01 8.42 -9.05
CA SER A 85 17.10 8.19 -8.10
C SER A 85 16.88 6.95 -7.21
N ASN A 86 15.64 6.43 -7.12
CA ASN A 86 15.23 5.49 -6.06
C ASN A 86 14.69 4.13 -6.55
N LEU A 87 14.62 3.84 -7.86
CA LEU A 87 14.05 2.58 -8.40
C LEU A 87 14.50 1.28 -7.69
N ARG A 88 15.72 1.24 -7.14
CA ARG A 88 16.28 0.07 -6.44
C ARG A 88 15.71 -0.19 -5.04
N ASN A 89 15.05 0.80 -4.43
CA ASN A 89 14.61 0.77 -3.03
C ASN A 89 13.20 0.17 -2.85
N TYR A 90 12.56 -0.25 -3.95
CA TYR A 90 11.16 -0.66 -3.99
C TYR A 90 11.02 -2.20 -3.96
N HIS A 91 10.75 -2.74 -2.78
CA HIS A 91 10.60 -4.18 -2.52
C HIS A 91 9.13 -4.65 -2.54
N ASP A 92 8.90 -5.91 -2.90
CA ASP A 92 7.57 -6.51 -3.08
C ASP A 92 6.74 -6.58 -1.79
N ARG A 93 5.59 -5.90 -1.80
CA ARG A 93 4.68 -5.73 -0.65
C ARG A 93 3.74 -6.92 -0.52
N ARG A 94 4.31 -8.09 -0.20
CA ARG A 94 3.54 -9.35 -0.15
C ARG A 94 2.44 -9.37 0.91
N TYR A 95 2.51 -8.55 1.95
CA TYR A 95 1.62 -8.60 3.14
C TYR A 95 0.12 -8.37 2.87
N LEU A 96 -0.29 -7.85 1.71
CA LEU A 96 -1.69 -7.51 1.46
C LEU A 96 -2.67 -8.68 1.57
N HIS A 97 -2.24 -9.92 1.34
CA HIS A 97 -3.11 -11.10 1.53
C HIS A 97 -3.42 -11.42 3.01
N ASN A 98 -2.66 -10.86 3.95
CA ASN A 98 -2.94 -10.96 5.39
C ASN A 98 -3.91 -9.86 5.85
N GLU A 99 -3.69 -8.62 5.39
CA GLU A 99 -4.50 -7.46 5.78
C GLU A 99 -5.89 -7.46 5.13
N PHE A 100 -6.01 -7.98 3.91
CA PHE A 100 -7.23 -7.94 3.10
C PHE A 100 -7.64 -9.35 2.66
N PRO A 101 -8.42 -10.09 3.46
CA PRO A 101 -8.96 -11.41 3.10
C PRO A 101 -9.77 -11.41 1.78
N GLN A 102 -10.29 -10.26 1.37
CA GLN A 102 -10.99 -10.06 0.08
C GLN A 102 -10.05 -10.21 -1.13
N LEU A 103 -8.73 -10.16 -0.93
CA LEU A 103 -7.70 -10.39 -1.93
C LEU A 103 -7.20 -11.85 -1.95
N ALA A 104 -7.81 -12.76 -1.17
CA ALA A 104 -7.51 -14.19 -1.22
C ALA A 104 -8.02 -14.82 -2.53
N PRO A 105 -7.39 -15.92 -3.03
CA PRO A 105 -7.77 -16.55 -4.29
C PRO A 105 -9.26 -16.92 -4.41
N GLN A 106 -9.86 -17.35 -3.29
CA GLN A 106 -11.25 -17.78 -3.20
C GLN A 106 -12.21 -16.59 -3.38
N ALA A 107 -12.07 -15.54 -2.56
CA ALA A 107 -12.88 -14.33 -2.63
C ALA A 107 -12.75 -13.63 -4.00
N LEU A 108 -11.54 -13.60 -4.58
CA LEU A 108 -11.30 -13.04 -5.91
C LEU A 108 -11.94 -13.87 -7.04
N ALA A 109 -12.05 -15.20 -6.90
CA ALA A 109 -12.71 -16.05 -7.90
C ALA A 109 -14.24 -15.83 -7.92
N GLU A 110 -14.84 -15.66 -6.75
CA GLU A 110 -16.28 -15.40 -6.56
C GLU A 110 -16.72 -14.06 -7.18
N LEU A 111 -15.90 -13.01 -7.04
CA LEU A 111 -16.26 -11.63 -7.36
C LEU A 111 -16.54 -11.30 -8.84
N ALA A 112 -16.09 -12.12 -9.80
CA ALA A 112 -16.07 -11.72 -11.21
C ALA A 112 -16.07 -12.87 -12.24
N ALA A 113 -16.82 -13.95 -11.97
CA ALA A 113 -16.96 -15.10 -12.87
C ALA A 113 -15.61 -15.65 -13.40
N GLY A 114 -14.58 -15.64 -12.56
CA GLY A 114 -13.23 -16.11 -12.90
C GLY A 114 -12.31 -15.10 -13.61
N HIS A 115 -12.64 -13.80 -13.70
CA HIS A 115 -11.71 -12.75 -14.18
C HIS A 115 -11.84 -11.41 -13.42
N PRO A 116 -11.45 -11.34 -12.14
CA PRO A 116 -11.45 -10.09 -11.38
C PRO A 116 -10.46 -9.06 -11.94
N ILE A 117 -10.77 -7.78 -11.74
CA ILE A 117 -9.91 -6.65 -12.12
C ILE A 117 -9.64 -5.82 -10.85
N ILE A 118 -8.37 -5.60 -10.54
CA ILE A 118 -7.95 -4.62 -9.52
C ILE A 118 -7.51 -3.33 -10.23
N LEU A 119 -7.88 -2.18 -9.66
CA LEU A 119 -7.37 -0.85 -10.00
C LEU A 119 -6.52 -0.33 -8.83
N GLU A 120 -5.32 0.18 -9.12
CA GLU A 120 -4.51 0.96 -8.16
C GLU A 120 -4.11 2.31 -8.77
N THR A 121 -4.38 3.37 -8.02
CA THR A 121 -4.05 4.77 -8.34
C THR A 121 -2.85 5.20 -7.50
N GLY A 122 -1.78 5.67 -8.14
CA GLY A 122 -0.47 5.82 -7.51
C GLY A 122 0.25 4.47 -7.39
N CYS A 123 0.20 3.65 -8.44
CA CYS A 123 0.73 2.28 -8.40
C CYS A 123 2.27 2.18 -8.42
N GLY A 124 2.97 3.29 -8.66
CA GLY A 124 4.42 3.35 -8.71
C GLY A 124 5.03 2.31 -9.65
N VAL A 125 6.00 1.54 -9.12
CA VAL A 125 6.64 0.43 -9.83
C VAL A 125 5.99 -0.94 -9.54
N GLY A 126 4.75 -0.93 -9.00
CA GLY A 126 3.84 -2.08 -8.94
C GLY A 126 4.15 -3.17 -7.90
N ASN A 127 4.99 -2.90 -6.89
CA ASN A 127 5.35 -3.89 -5.85
C ASN A 127 4.18 -4.42 -5.00
N THR A 128 3.07 -3.69 -4.94
CA THR A 128 1.80 -4.14 -4.34
C THR A 128 1.12 -5.17 -5.23
N LEU A 129 1.14 -4.90 -6.53
CA LEU A 129 0.27 -5.54 -7.54
C LEU A 129 0.89 -6.78 -8.15
N LEU A 130 2.20 -6.76 -8.42
CA LEU A 130 2.88 -7.86 -9.11
C LEU A 130 2.87 -9.16 -8.29
N PRO A 131 3.06 -9.14 -6.94
CA PRO A 131 2.80 -10.33 -6.12
C PRO A 131 1.36 -10.85 -6.24
N LEU A 132 0.35 -9.96 -6.20
CA LEU A 132 -1.06 -10.35 -6.35
C LEU A 132 -1.34 -10.95 -7.75
N LEU A 133 -0.76 -10.37 -8.79
CA LEU A 133 -0.94 -10.80 -10.18
C LEU A 133 -0.23 -12.14 -10.45
N ALA A 134 0.92 -12.39 -9.81
CA ALA A 134 1.62 -13.68 -9.83
C ALA A 134 0.84 -14.77 -9.07
N SER A 135 0.31 -14.47 -7.89
CA SER A 135 -0.43 -15.43 -7.05
C SER A 135 -1.81 -15.82 -7.58
N HIS A 136 -2.44 -15.00 -8.42
CA HIS A 136 -3.81 -15.21 -8.87
C HIS A 136 -3.90 -15.28 -10.40
N PRO A 137 -3.82 -16.46 -11.05
CA PRO A 137 -3.73 -16.57 -12.52
C PRO A 137 -4.87 -15.91 -13.29
N GLN A 138 -6.07 -15.87 -12.71
CA GLN A 138 -7.27 -15.28 -13.28
C GLN A 138 -7.35 -13.74 -13.18
N LEU A 139 -6.62 -13.15 -12.23
CA LEU A 139 -6.63 -11.73 -11.93
C LEU A 139 -6.08 -10.90 -13.10
N ARG A 140 -6.69 -9.74 -13.32
CA ARG A 140 -6.23 -8.68 -14.22
C ARG A 140 -6.00 -7.40 -13.45
N LEU A 141 -5.17 -6.53 -14.01
CA LEU A 141 -4.72 -5.29 -13.39
C LEU A 141 -4.97 -4.09 -14.30
N VAL A 142 -5.45 -3.00 -13.69
CA VAL A 142 -5.27 -1.63 -14.18
C VAL A 142 -4.43 -0.87 -13.15
N GLY A 143 -3.39 -0.17 -13.59
CA GLY A 143 -2.57 0.68 -12.71
C GLY A 143 -2.32 2.02 -13.35
N MET A 144 -2.34 3.08 -12.56
CA MET A 144 -1.95 4.42 -13.01
C MET A 144 -1.09 5.13 -11.97
N ASP A 145 -0.15 5.95 -12.43
CA ASP A 145 0.74 6.77 -11.62
C ASP A 145 1.11 8.02 -12.44
N ILE A 146 1.39 9.15 -11.78
CA ILE A 146 1.72 10.41 -12.46
C ILE A 146 3.19 10.47 -12.92
N ALA A 147 4.05 9.57 -12.45
CA ALA A 147 5.47 9.56 -12.81
C ALA A 147 5.77 8.63 -14.00
N PRO A 148 6.21 9.15 -15.17
CA PRO A 148 6.52 8.34 -16.35
C PRO A 148 7.57 7.25 -16.09
N ARG A 149 8.61 7.51 -15.29
CA ARG A 149 9.60 6.48 -14.91
C ARG A 149 9.03 5.34 -14.08
N ALA A 150 8.00 5.60 -13.27
CA ALA A 150 7.38 4.55 -12.46
C ALA A 150 6.64 3.56 -13.35
N ILE A 151 5.80 4.08 -14.25
CA ILE A 151 5.07 3.31 -15.26
C ILE A 151 6.04 2.61 -16.22
N ALA A 152 7.12 3.24 -16.67
CA ALA A 152 8.11 2.61 -17.54
C ALA A 152 8.79 1.41 -16.87
N ALA A 153 9.24 1.55 -15.61
CA ALA A 153 9.83 0.44 -14.85
C ALA A 153 8.83 -0.69 -14.58
N LEU A 154 7.56 -0.35 -14.32
CA LEU A 154 6.46 -1.33 -14.19
C LEU A 154 6.19 -2.06 -15.51
N GLN A 155 6.20 -1.36 -16.65
CA GLN A 155 6.04 -1.97 -17.98
C GLN A 155 7.20 -2.91 -18.33
N GLU A 156 8.45 -2.52 -18.07
CA GLU A 156 9.62 -3.39 -18.24
C GLU A 156 9.49 -4.66 -17.38
N ARG A 157 9.13 -4.50 -16.10
CA ARG A 157 8.96 -5.61 -15.17
C ARG A 157 7.81 -6.54 -15.59
N LEU A 158 6.67 -6.00 -16.01
CA LEU A 158 5.53 -6.76 -16.55
C LEU A 158 5.90 -7.58 -17.79
N GLN A 159 6.74 -7.04 -18.68
CA GLN A 159 7.25 -7.78 -19.84
C GLN A 159 8.20 -8.90 -19.42
N ARG A 160 9.16 -8.60 -18.53
CA ARG A 160 10.15 -9.55 -18.00
C ARG A 160 9.52 -10.73 -17.25
N GLU A 161 8.40 -10.50 -16.56
CA GLU A 161 7.65 -11.53 -15.82
C GLU A 161 6.53 -12.20 -16.65
N GLY A 162 6.35 -11.81 -17.93
CA GLY A 162 5.34 -12.39 -18.82
C GLY A 162 3.89 -12.01 -18.49
N LEU A 163 3.71 -10.97 -17.67
CA LEU A 163 2.41 -10.53 -17.12
C LEU A 163 1.76 -9.41 -17.93
N GLN A 164 2.42 -8.88 -18.97
CA GLN A 164 1.97 -7.75 -19.79
C GLN A 164 0.65 -7.96 -20.55
N ARG A 165 0.17 -9.21 -20.70
CA ARG A 165 -1.17 -9.51 -21.23
C ARG A 165 -2.30 -9.39 -20.21
N ARG A 166 -1.96 -9.35 -18.92
CA ARG A 166 -2.90 -9.34 -17.77
C ARG A 166 -2.97 -8.00 -17.06
N ALA A 167 -2.06 -7.07 -17.39
CA ALA A 167 -2.00 -5.73 -16.84
C ALA A 167 -2.13 -4.65 -17.92
N ARG A 168 -2.81 -3.55 -17.61
CA ARG A 168 -2.77 -2.29 -18.36
C ARG A 168 -2.26 -1.21 -17.42
N VAL A 169 -1.15 -0.57 -17.77
CA VAL A 169 -0.55 0.48 -16.94
C VAL A 169 -0.18 1.69 -17.79
N PHE A 170 -0.55 2.89 -17.31
CA PHE A 170 -0.42 4.16 -18.04
C PHE A 170 -0.10 5.32 -17.08
N VAL A 171 0.45 6.39 -17.64
CA VAL A 171 0.63 7.65 -16.90
C VAL A 171 -0.73 8.34 -16.78
N ALA A 172 -1.08 8.79 -15.58
CA ALA A 172 -2.34 9.47 -15.26
C ALA A 172 -2.36 10.94 -15.75
#